data_AF-A0A931CD30-F1
#
_entry.id   AF-A0A931CD30-F1
#
_cell.length_a   1.000
_cell.length_b   1.000
_cell.length_c   1.000
_cell.angle_alpha   90.00
_cell.angle_beta   90.00
_cell.angle_gamma   90.00
#
_symmetry.space_group_name_H-M   'P 1'
#
loop_
_entity.id
_entity.type
_entity.pdbx_description
1 polymer ?
#
loop_
_entity_poly.entity_id
_entity_poly.type
_entity_poly.pdbx_seq_one_letter_code
_entity_poly.pdbx_strand_id
1 'polypeptide(L)'
;MSQDDLARAAAGRVDELLGELHGSPDPRAAVVADELTGCLVRLYGEGLARIAALLGPERVAALCADPLVESLLLVHDLHPRDTGTRVRLAAERFSAYAEVVLAEVDAAGVARLRLTTGSACGGSREALQTEIAEAVRSAAPELSGVEIRLSAAPPLFQVTLRPGIA
;
A
#
# COMPACT_ATOMS: atom_id res chain seq x y z
N MET A 1 -4.66 -8.54 -27.33
CA MET A 1 -4.70 -7.67 -26.14
C MET A 1 -5.10 -8.55 -24.98
N SER A 2 -4.30 -8.57 -23.92
CA SER A 2 -4.60 -9.29 -22.67
C SER A 2 -5.82 -8.68 -21.97
N GLN A 3 -6.47 -9.40 -21.06
CA GLN A 3 -7.51 -8.83 -20.19
C GLN A 3 -6.95 -7.67 -19.34
N ASP A 4 -5.69 -7.76 -18.92
CA ASP A 4 -4.99 -6.68 -18.22
C ASP A 4 -4.83 -5.42 -19.08
N ASP A 5 -4.61 -5.59 -20.39
CA ASP A 5 -4.49 -4.46 -21.32
C ASP A 5 -5.83 -3.74 -21.47
N LEU A 6 -6.95 -4.49 -21.44
CA LEU A 6 -8.29 -3.91 -21.52
C LEU A 6 -8.64 -3.15 -20.25
N ALA A 7 -8.36 -3.72 -19.08
CA ALA A 7 -8.59 -3.05 -17.79
C ALA A 7 -7.76 -1.76 -17.69
N ARG A 8 -6.48 -1.80 -18.09
CA ARG A 8 -5.60 -0.63 -18.10
C ARG A 8 -6.05 0.43 -19.10
N ALA A 9 -6.47 0.03 -20.30
CA ALA A 9 -7.00 0.96 -21.30
C ALA A 9 -8.31 1.61 -20.83
N ALA A 10 -9.19 0.84 -20.18
CA ALA A 10 -10.42 1.38 -19.61
C ALA A 10 -10.14 2.38 -18.49
N ALA A 11 -9.21 2.08 -17.57
CA ALA A 11 -8.79 3.00 -16.51
C ALA A 11 -8.23 4.30 -17.10
N GLY A 12 -7.30 4.21 -18.05
CA GLY A 12 -6.76 5.39 -18.72
C GLY A 12 -7.83 6.24 -19.41
N ARG A 13 -8.83 5.59 -20.04
CA ARG A 13 -9.94 6.32 -20.66
C ARG A 13 -10.84 7.01 -19.65
N VAL A 14 -11.06 6.40 -18.48
CA VAL A 14 -11.81 7.03 -17.38
C VAL A 14 -11.05 8.27 -16.89
N ASP A 15 -9.74 8.17 -16.68
CA ASP A 15 -8.91 9.30 -16.25
C ASP A 15 -8.93 10.47 -17.25
N GLU A 16 -8.81 10.17 -18.54
CA GLU A 16 -8.93 11.17 -19.61
C GLU A 16 -10.27 11.90 -19.56
N LEU A 17 -11.38 11.15 -19.49
CA LEU A 17 -12.73 11.71 -19.45
C LEU A 17 -12.98 12.57 -18.20
N LEU A 18 -12.49 12.12 -17.04
CA LEU A 18 -12.56 12.91 -15.82
C LEU A 18 -11.74 14.20 -15.95
N GLY A 19 -10.52 14.12 -16.49
CA GLY A 19 -9.68 15.28 -16.76
C GLY A 19 -10.33 16.29 -17.72
N GLU A 20 -11.00 15.81 -18.78
CA GLU A 20 -11.78 16.65 -19.69
C GLU A 20 -12.93 17.37 -18.96
N LEU A 21 -13.68 16.66 -18.11
CA LEU A 21 -14.80 17.22 -17.35
C LEU A 21 -14.35 18.21 -16.27
N HIS A 22 -13.23 17.94 -15.59
CA HIS A 22 -12.63 18.84 -14.60
C HIS A 22 -12.01 20.09 -15.24
N GLY A 23 -11.48 19.97 -16.46
CA GLY A 23 -10.90 21.08 -17.22
C GLY A 23 -11.92 21.93 -17.98
N SER A 24 -13.20 21.55 -17.98
CA SER A 24 -14.27 22.25 -18.68
C SER A 24 -14.53 23.66 -18.10
N PRO A 25 -14.89 24.66 -18.93
CA PRO A 25 -15.28 25.99 -18.46
C PRO A 25 -16.60 26.00 -17.68
N ASP A 26 -17.39 24.93 -17.71
CA ASP A 26 -18.58 24.76 -16.87
C ASP A 26 -18.21 24.09 -15.53
N PRO A 27 -18.27 24.82 -14.40
CA PRO A 27 -17.96 24.24 -13.08
C PRO A 27 -18.89 23.09 -12.67
N ARG A 28 -20.08 22.99 -13.26
CA ARG A 28 -21.00 21.88 -12.98
C ARG A 28 -20.53 20.55 -13.55
N ALA A 29 -19.75 20.57 -14.64
CA ALA A 29 -19.24 19.34 -15.26
C ALA A 29 -18.37 18.55 -14.28
N ALA A 30 -17.45 19.23 -13.58
CA ALA A 30 -16.62 18.67 -12.54
C ALA A 30 -17.45 18.04 -11.40
N VAL A 31 -18.42 18.79 -10.87
CA VAL A 31 -19.26 18.33 -9.75
C VAL A 31 -20.06 17.08 -10.13
N VAL A 32 -20.66 17.06 -11.33
CA VAL A 32 -21.43 15.91 -11.82
C VAL A 32 -20.53 14.72 -12.09
N ALA A 33 -19.30 14.94 -12.59
CA ALA A 33 -18.32 13.87 -12.80
C ALA A 33 -17.93 13.20 -11.47
N ASP A 34 -17.66 14.00 -10.44
CA ASP A 34 -17.33 13.51 -9.10
C ASP A 34 -18.51 12.77 -8.46
N GLU A 35 -19.71 13.32 -8.57
CA GLU A 35 -20.94 12.70 -8.04
C GLU A 35 -21.24 11.36 -8.74
N LEU A 36 -21.13 11.31 -10.08
CA LEU A 36 -21.31 10.09 -10.85
C LEU A 36 -20.29 9.03 -10.45
N THR A 37 -19.01 9.41 -10.37
CA THR A 37 -17.92 8.50 -9.97
C THR A 37 -18.16 7.96 -8.57
N GLY A 38 -18.52 8.83 -7.62
CA GLY A 38 -18.86 8.42 -6.26
C GLY A 38 -20.10 7.51 -6.20
N CYS A 39 -21.07 7.67 -7.10
CA CYS A 39 -22.21 6.77 -7.20
C CYS A 39 -21.82 5.40 -7.76
N LEU A 40 -20.99 5.35 -8.81
CA LEU A 40 -20.49 4.11 -9.40
C LEU A 40 -19.62 3.32 -8.41
N VAL A 41 -18.67 3.98 -7.75
CA VAL A 41 -17.80 3.36 -6.73
C VAL A 41 -18.64 2.75 -5.61
N ARG A 42 -19.64 3.48 -5.09
CA ARG A 42 -20.53 2.92 -4.05
C ARG A 42 -21.38 1.76 -4.56
N LEU A 43 -21.98 1.90 -5.74
CA LEU A 43 -22.86 0.87 -6.32
C LEU A 43 -22.10 -0.44 -6.54
N TYR A 44 -20.93 -0.37 -7.17
CA TYR A 44 -20.11 -1.56 -7.43
C TYR A 44 -19.48 -2.09 -6.15
N GLY A 45 -19.08 -1.23 -5.21
CA GLY A 45 -18.59 -1.64 -3.90
C GLY A 45 -19.61 -2.47 -3.12
N GLU A 46 -20.86 -2.03 -3.07
CA GLU A 46 -21.97 -2.78 -2.46
C GLU A 46 -22.18 -4.16 -3.12
N GLY A 47 -22.12 -4.21 -4.46
CA GLY A 47 -22.20 -5.46 -5.21
C GLY A 47 -21.04 -6.41 -4.88
N LEU A 48 -19.81 -5.88 -4.88
CA LEU A 48 -18.59 -6.64 -4.60
C LEU A 48 -18.58 -7.15 -3.16
N ALA A 49 -19.02 -6.35 -2.19
CA ALA A 49 -19.14 -6.75 -0.79
C ALA A 49 -20.08 -7.95 -0.62
N ARG A 50 -21.22 -7.94 -1.32
CA ARG A 50 -22.17 -9.07 -1.32
C ARG A 50 -21.57 -10.31 -1.95
N ILE A 51 -20.87 -10.17 -3.08
CA ILE A 51 -20.17 -11.29 -3.72
C ILE A 51 -19.12 -11.87 -2.78
N ALA A 52 -18.30 -11.03 -2.14
CA ALA A 52 -17.29 -11.45 -1.19
C ALA A 52 -17.90 -12.20 0.01
N ALA A 53 -19.01 -11.69 0.55
CA ALA A 53 -19.75 -12.34 1.63
C ALA A 53 -20.29 -13.73 1.23
N LEU A 54 -20.79 -13.88 0.00
CA LEU A 54 -21.28 -15.17 -0.52
C LEU A 54 -20.14 -16.18 -0.79
N LEU A 55 -18.96 -15.70 -1.17
CA LEU A 55 -17.79 -16.53 -1.43
C LEU A 55 -17.12 -17.02 -0.14
N GLY A 56 -17.17 -16.20 0.92
CA GLY A 56 -16.49 -16.47 2.19
C GLY A 56 -14.99 -16.15 2.15
N PRO A 57 -14.35 -16.06 3.34
CA PRO A 57 -13.02 -15.46 3.49
C PRO A 57 -11.90 -16.22 2.78
N GLU A 58 -11.94 -17.57 2.76
CA GLU A 58 -10.91 -18.38 2.11
C GLU A 58 -10.87 -18.18 0.59
N ARG A 59 -12.05 -18.10 -0.04
CA ARG A 59 -12.15 -17.87 -1.49
C ARG A 59 -11.79 -16.44 -1.85
N VAL A 60 -12.19 -15.47 -1.03
CA VAL A 60 -11.77 -14.06 -1.20
C VAL A 60 -10.25 -13.93 -1.09
N ALA A 61 -9.60 -14.64 -0.16
CA ALA A 61 -8.15 -14.68 -0.07
C ALA A 61 -7.48 -15.28 -1.32
N ALA A 62 -8.09 -16.30 -1.94
CA ALA A 62 -7.60 -16.86 -3.20
C ALA A 62 -7.72 -15.88 -4.38
N LEU A 63 -8.76 -15.03 -4.40
CA LEU A 63 -8.91 -13.99 -5.44
C LEU A 63 -7.80 -12.94 -5.40
N CYS A 64 -7.17 -12.72 -4.24
CA CYS A 64 -6.05 -11.79 -4.11
C CYS A 64 -4.77 -12.27 -4.83
N ALA A 65 -4.76 -13.47 -5.41
CA ALA A 65 -3.68 -13.91 -6.30
C ALA A 65 -3.70 -13.19 -7.66
N ASP A 66 -4.85 -12.61 -8.04
CA ASP A 66 -4.98 -11.75 -9.22
C ASP A 66 -4.77 -10.28 -8.81
N PRO A 67 -3.73 -9.59 -9.30
CA PRO A 67 -3.41 -8.21 -8.89
C PRO A 67 -4.51 -7.19 -9.21
N LEU A 68 -5.27 -7.39 -10.29
CA LEU A 68 -6.37 -6.49 -10.65
C LEU A 68 -7.52 -6.66 -9.66
N VAL A 69 -7.85 -7.91 -9.32
CA VAL A 69 -8.89 -8.21 -8.33
C VAL A 69 -8.48 -7.76 -6.93
N GLU A 70 -7.22 -7.97 -6.54
CA GLU A 70 -6.66 -7.49 -5.27
C GLU A 70 -6.82 -5.97 -5.15
N SER A 71 -6.45 -5.23 -6.21
CA SER A 71 -6.61 -3.76 -6.26
C SER A 71 -8.06 -3.32 -6.11
N LEU A 72 -9.01 -3.98 -6.79
CA LEU A 72 -10.44 -3.67 -6.65
C LEU A 72 -10.96 -3.92 -5.23
N LEU A 73 -10.53 -5.02 -4.60
CA LEU A 73 -10.90 -5.31 -3.21
C LEU A 73 -10.32 -4.28 -2.25
N LEU A 74 -9.11 -3.78 -2.49
CA LEU A 74 -8.51 -2.71 -1.69
C LEU A 74 -9.29 -1.40 -1.79
N VAL A 75 -9.66 -0.97 -3.01
CA VAL A 75 -10.43 0.27 -3.23
C VAL A 75 -11.78 0.26 -2.51
N HIS A 76 -12.34 -0.92 -2.26
CA HIS A 76 -13.62 -1.08 -1.59
C HIS A 76 -13.52 -1.54 -0.13
N ASP A 77 -12.32 -1.54 0.48
CA ASP A 77 -12.08 -2.01 1.86
C ASP A 77 -12.51 -3.47 2.11
N LEU A 78 -12.47 -4.30 1.07
CA LEU A 78 -12.88 -5.72 1.09
C LEU A 78 -11.69 -6.68 1.14
N HIS A 79 -10.47 -6.16 1.25
CA HIS A 79 -9.29 -6.99 1.31
C HIS A 79 -9.29 -7.85 2.59
N PRO A 80 -9.04 -9.17 2.51
CA PRO A 80 -9.21 -10.09 3.64
C PRO A 80 -8.19 -9.91 4.77
N ARG A 81 -7.05 -9.29 4.46
CA ARG A 81 -6.05 -8.86 5.46
C ARG A 81 -6.28 -7.39 5.80
N ASP A 82 -6.15 -7.03 7.08
CA ASP A 82 -6.15 -5.63 7.55
C ASP A 82 -4.94 -4.84 7.01
N THR A 83 -5.07 -3.51 7.00
CA THR A 83 -4.03 -2.57 6.57
C THR A 83 -2.67 -2.87 7.21
N GLY A 84 -2.64 -3.04 8.53
CA GLY A 84 -1.38 -3.29 9.26
C GLY A 84 -0.69 -4.57 8.80
N THR A 85 -1.46 -5.63 8.57
CA THR A 85 -0.93 -6.90 8.02
C THR A 85 -0.39 -6.71 6.61
N ARG A 86 -1.09 -5.98 5.74
CA ARG A 86 -0.60 -5.70 4.37
C ARG A 86 0.69 -4.89 4.37
N VAL A 87 0.76 -3.85 5.21
CA VAL A 87 1.96 -3.02 5.35
C VAL A 87 3.16 -3.84 5.86
N ARG A 88 2.95 -4.72 6.85
CA ARG A 88 4.00 -5.63 7.33
C ARG A 88 4.51 -6.56 6.24
N LEU A 89 3.62 -7.21 5.48
CA LEU A 89 3.99 -8.08 4.37
C LEU A 89 4.75 -7.33 3.27
N ALA A 90 4.35 -6.10 2.96
CA ALA A 90 5.05 -5.25 2.00
C ALA A 90 6.46 -4.89 2.47
N ALA A 91 6.62 -4.62 3.77
CA ALA A 91 7.88 -4.31 4.42
C ALA A 91 8.83 -5.54 4.50
N GLU A 92 8.29 -6.74 4.71
CA GLU A 92 9.05 -8.01 4.77
C GLU A 92 9.82 -8.31 3.46
N ARG A 93 9.36 -7.81 2.31
CA ARG A 93 10.05 -7.95 1.02
C ARG A 93 11.46 -7.36 1.03
N PHE A 94 11.74 -6.44 1.95
CA PHE A 94 13.03 -5.77 2.09
C PHE A 94 13.91 -6.35 3.20
N SER A 95 13.45 -7.41 3.89
CA SER A 95 14.14 -8.03 5.03
C SER A 95 15.58 -8.49 4.72
N ALA A 96 15.90 -8.76 3.45
CA ALA A 96 17.24 -9.09 3.00
C ALA A 96 18.23 -7.90 3.09
N TYR A 97 17.72 -6.67 3.05
CA TYR A 97 18.52 -5.43 2.98
C TYR A 97 18.40 -4.58 4.25
N ALA A 98 17.23 -4.61 4.90
CA ALA A 98 16.97 -3.84 6.10
C ALA A 98 15.88 -4.47 6.96
N GLU A 99 15.94 -4.18 8.26
CA GLU A 99 14.84 -4.47 9.17
C GLU A 99 13.82 -3.32 9.08
N VAL A 100 12.61 -3.63 8.62
CA VAL A 100 11.52 -2.66 8.47
C VAL A 100 10.37 -3.08 9.38
N VAL A 101 10.04 -2.23 10.35
CA VAL A 101 8.99 -2.52 11.34
C VAL A 101 7.92 -1.44 11.28
N LEU A 102 6.66 -1.83 11.09
CA LEU A 102 5.52 -0.93 11.27
C LEU A 102 5.36 -0.60 12.76
N ALA A 103 5.52 0.66 13.13
CA ALA A 103 5.33 1.12 14.49
C ALA A 103 3.85 1.36 14.80
N GLU A 104 3.19 2.16 13.96
CA GLU A 104 1.77 2.50 14.09
C GLU A 104 1.20 2.98 12.77
N VAL A 105 -0.12 2.94 12.65
CA VAL A 105 -0.89 3.75 11.70
C VAL A 105 -1.69 4.73 12.56
N ASP A 106 -1.45 6.02 12.37
CA ASP A 106 -2.13 7.03 13.19
C ASP A 106 -3.57 7.29 12.73
N ALA A 107 -4.30 8.11 13.51
CA ALA A 107 -5.69 8.45 13.22
C ALA A 107 -5.88 9.25 11.92
N ALA A 108 -4.82 9.85 11.38
CA ALA A 108 -4.83 10.51 10.08
C ALA A 108 -4.54 9.54 8.93
N GLY A 109 -4.34 8.25 9.22
CA GLY A 109 -4.03 7.23 8.22
C GLY A 109 -2.59 7.27 7.73
N VAL A 110 -1.65 7.83 8.51
CA VAL A 110 -0.23 7.83 8.19
C VAL A 110 0.44 6.61 8.81
N ALA A 111 1.07 5.76 7.99
CA ALA A 111 1.84 4.62 8.46
C ALA A 111 3.26 5.07 8.83
N ARG A 112 3.65 4.84 10.09
CA ARG A 112 5.00 5.12 10.59
C ARG A 112 5.82 3.84 10.64
N LEU A 113 6.87 3.77 9.83
CA LEU A 113 7.79 2.64 9.78
C LEU A 113 9.13 3.02 10.41
N ARG A 114 9.72 2.06 11.12
CA ARG A 114 11.09 2.13 11.61
C ARG A 114 11.97 1.30 10.69
N LEU A 115 13.03 1.92 10.18
CA LEU A 115 13.99 1.31 9.29
C LEU A 115 15.35 1.20 9.99
N THR A 116 15.86 -0.02 10.14
CA THR A 116 17.23 -0.30 10.62
C THR A 116 18.02 -0.91 9.47
N THR A 117 19.03 -0.19 8.97
CA THR A 117 19.91 -0.68 7.90
C THR A 117 21.18 -1.28 8.49
N GLY A 118 21.65 -2.41 7.94
CA GLY A 118 22.98 -2.93 8.26
C GLY A 118 24.11 -1.98 7.82
N SER A 119 25.30 -2.11 8.40
CA SER A 119 26.45 -1.24 8.15
C SER A 119 27.06 -1.35 6.74
N ALA A 120 26.57 -2.26 5.90
CA ALA A 120 27.14 -2.58 4.60
C ALA A 120 26.05 -2.70 3.53
N CYS A 121 25.52 -1.57 3.07
CA CYS A 121 24.74 -1.52 1.84
C CYS A 121 25.35 -0.46 0.93
N GLY A 122 25.83 -0.86 -0.25
CA GLY A 122 26.46 0.02 -1.24
C GLY A 122 25.47 0.88 -2.04
N GLY A 123 24.17 0.79 -1.75
CA GLY A 123 23.10 1.61 -2.34
C GLY A 123 22.77 2.85 -1.49
N SER A 124 22.19 3.87 -2.12
CA SER A 124 21.74 5.06 -1.38
C SER A 124 20.56 4.70 -0.46
N ARG A 125 20.66 5.08 0.81
CA ARG A 125 19.59 4.84 1.80
C ARG A 125 18.27 5.50 1.41
N GLU A 126 18.35 6.63 0.71
CA GLU A 126 17.19 7.35 0.18
C GLU A 126 16.44 6.53 -0.88
N ALA A 127 17.14 5.84 -1.78
CA ALA A 127 16.49 4.99 -2.78
C ALA A 127 15.71 3.85 -2.11
N LEU A 128 16.30 3.21 -1.09
CA LEU A 128 15.63 2.16 -0.32
C LEU A 128 14.38 2.69 0.40
N GLN A 129 14.43 3.90 0.98
CA GLN A 129 13.25 4.50 1.62
C GLN A 129 12.14 4.76 0.61
N THR A 130 12.46 5.30 -0.57
CA THR A 130 11.48 5.53 -1.64
C THR A 130 10.83 4.22 -2.07
N GLU A 131 11.62 3.17 -2.30
CA GLU A 131 11.13 1.86 -2.72
C GLU A 131 10.22 1.22 -1.65
N ILE A 132 10.59 1.31 -0.38
CA ILE A 132 9.75 0.87 0.74
C ILE A 132 8.45 1.69 0.79
N ALA A 133 8.51 3.01 0.61
CA ALA A 133 7.34 3.86 0.66
C ALA A 133 6.36 3.54 -0.49
N GLU A 134 6.87 3.30 -1.71
CA GLU A 134 6.06 2.88 -2.86
C GLU A 134 5.43 1.51 -2.64
N ALA A 135 6.21 0.55 -2.12
CA ALA A 135 5.72 -0.77 -1.74
C ALA A 135 4.55 -0.70 -0.76
N VAL A 136 4.69 0.11 0.29
CA VAL A 136 3.68 0.28 1.33
C VAL A 136 2.43 0.98 0.76
N ARG A 137 2.60 2.05 -0.02
CA ARG A 137 1.47 2.74 -0.69
C ARG A 137 0.71 1.82 -1.63
N SER A 138 1.40 0.95 -2.36
CA SER A 138 0.75 -0.02 -3.24
C SER A 138 -0.03 -1.08 -2.46
N ALA A 139 0.47 -1.52 -1.30
CA ALA A 139 -0.18 -2.53 -0.47
C ALA A 139 -1.32 -1.96 0.41
N ALA A 140 -1.30 -0.66 0.69
CA ALA A 140 -2.28 0.03 1.51
C ALA A 140 -2.58 1.42 0.91
N PRO A 141 -3.33 1.46 -0.22
CA PRO A 141 -3.65 2.69 -0.93
C PRO A 141 -4.55 3.65 -0.14
N GLU A 142 -5.24 3.17 0.88
CA GLU A 142 -6.06 3.98 1.79
C GLU A 142 -5.23 4.81 2.78
N LEU A 143 -3.92 4.58 2.87
CA LEU A 143 -3.04 5.38 3.70
C LEU A 143 -2.89 6.79 3.13
N SER A 144 -3.05 7.80 3.98
CA SER A 144 -2.84 9.20 3.62
C SER A 144 -1.36 9.56 3.52
N GLY A 145 -0.46 8.73 4.06
CA GLY A 145 0.98 8.95 3.99
C GLY A 145 1.79 7.79 4.54
N VAL A 146 3.09 7.80 4.22
CA VAL A 146 4.07 6.84 4.72
C VAL A 146 5.28 7.62 5.24
N GLU A 147 5.57 7.48 6.53
CA GLU A 147 6.71 8.09 7.19
C GLU A 147 7.73 7.02 7.59
N ILE A 148 8.97 7.15 7.14
CA ILE A 148 10.04 6.21 7.48
C ILE A 148 11.04 6.91 8.40
N ARG A 149 11.20 6.38 9.62
CA ARG A 149 12.20 6.83 10.58
C ARG A 149 13.37 5.88 10.62
N LEU A 150 14.57 6.41 10.40
CA LEU A 150 15.81 5.67 10.56
C LEU A 150 16.09 5.43 12.04
N SER A 151 16.34 4.18 12.41
CA SER A 151 16.88 3.82 13.71
C SER A 151 18.36 3.50 13.58
N ALA A 152 19.19 4.05 14.47
CA ALA A 152 20.53 3.52 14.65
C ALA A 152 20.42 2.08 15.18
N ALA A 153 21.28 1.18 14.70
CA ALA A 153 21.41 -0.15 15.29
C ALA A 153 21.73 -0.02 16.78
N PRO A 154 21.18 -0.86 17.67
CA PRO A 154 21.48 -0.79 19.09
C PRO A 154 23.00 -0.94 19.30
N PRO A 155 23.62 -0.15 20.21
CA PRO A 155 25.05 -0.25 20.45
C PRO A 155 25.36 -1.67 20.93
N LEU A 156 26.24 -2.38 20.21
CA LEU A 156 26.74 -3.68 20.63
C LEU A 156 27.45 -3.49 21.98
N PHE A 157 26.93 -4.09 23.04
CA PHE A 157 27.62 -4.16 24.31
C PHE A 157 28.90 -4.99 24.12
N GLN A 158 30.05 -4.33 24.07
CA GLN A 158 31.34 -5.01 24.11
C GLN A 158 31.55 -5.56 25.52
N VAL A 159 31.27 -6.85 25.71
CA VAL A 159 31.71 -7.58 26.89
C VAL A 159 33.21 -7.79 26.74
N THR A 160 34.02 -6.92 27.33
CA THR A 160 35.44 -7.18 27.52
C THR A 160 35.57 -8.32 28.52
N LEU A 161 36.03 -9.48 28.05
CA LEU A 161 36.50 -10.55 28.91
C LEU A 161 37.65 -9.99 29.75
N ARG A 162 37.46 -9.95 31.07
CA ARG A 162 38.52 -9.61 32.04
C ARG A 162 39.69 -10.59 31.83
N PRO A 163 40.90 -10.12 31.46
CA PRO A 163 42.06 -10.98 31.47
C PRO A 163 42.52 -11.14 32.92
N GLY A 164 42.47 -12.36 33.45
CA GLY A 164 43.02 -12.66 34.77
C GLY A 164 42.34 -13.81 35.50
N ILE A 165 42.50 -15.02 34.99
CA ILE A 165 42.59 -16.21 35.85
C ILE A 165 43.83 -16.96 35.37
N ALA A 166 44.95 -16.68 36.04
CA ALA A 166 46.12 -17.54 36.07
C ALA A 166 46.03 -18.40 37.34
#